data_AF-A0A662C7K0-F1
#
_entry.id   AF-A0A662C7K0-F1
#
_cell.length_a   1.000
_cell.length_b   1.000
_cell.length_c   1.000
_cell.angle_alpha   90.00
_cell.angle_beta   90.00
_cell.angle_gamma   90.00
#
_symmetry.space_group_name_H-M   'P 1'
#
loop_
_entity.id
_entity.type
_entity.pdbx_description
1 polymer ?
#
loop_
_entity_poly.entity_id
_entity_poly.type
_entity_poly.pdbx_seq_one_letter_code
_entity_poly.pdbx_strand_id
1 'polypeptide(L)' 'MSEADRKTAVTLHRSTLRRLAELKAYPRQSYEEVILKLLEVFYSMFWFPIWGFFKLYKGN' A
#
# COMPACT_ATOMS: atom_id res chain seq x y z
N MET A 1 15.29 2.50 19.42
CA MET A 1 14.11 2.08 18.64
C MET A 1 14.53 2.01 17.19
N SER A 2 14.30 0.89 16.52
CA SER A 2 14.57 0.77 15.08
C SER A 2 13.65 1.74 14.32
N GLU A 3 14.15 2.37 13.26
CA GLU A 3 13.38 3.30 12.42
C GLU A 3 12.08 2.67 11.88
N ALA A 4 12.05 1.34 11.77
CA ALA A 4 10.90 0.54 11.34
C ALA A 4 9.70 0.53 12.31
N ASP A 5 9.88 0.87 13.60
CA ASP A 5 8.79 0.84 14.59
C ASP A 5 8.02 2.17 14.70
N ARG A 6 8.34 3.15 13.86
CA ARG A 6 7.72 4.48 13.94
C ARG A 6 6.28 4.44 13.40
N LYS A 7 5.32 4.51 14.32
CA LYS A 7 3.90 4.61 13.98
C LYS A 7 3.47 6.07 13.84
N THR A 8 2.64 6.34 12.83
CA THR A 8 2.01 7.64 12.60
C THR A 8 0.49 7.44 12.57
N ALA A 9 -0.24 8.26 13.32
CA ALA A 9 -1.70 8.26 13.26
C ALA A 9 -2.17 9.05 12.03
N VAL A 10 -3.06 8.45 11.23
CA VAL A 10 -3.64 9.09 10.04
C VAL A 10 -5.14 9.18 10.23
N THR A 11 -5.68 10.39 10.14
CA THR A 11 -7.12 10.63 10.17
C THR A 11 -7.72 10.35 8.79
N LEU A 12 -8.74 9.49 8.74
CA LEU A 12 -9.43 9.13 7.51
C LEU A 12 -10.89 9.54 7.58
N HIS A 13 -11.46 9.85 6.41
CA HIS A 13 -12.90 10.06 6.29
C HIS A 13 -13.67 8.76 6.60
N ARG A 14 -14.87 8.89 7.16
CA ARG A 14 -15.70 7.74 7.58
C ARG A 14 -16.02 6.79 6.42
N SER A 15 -16.23 7.32 5.22
CA SER A 15 -16.47 6.48 4.03
C SER A 15 -15.23 5.64 3.66
N THR A 16 -14.03 6.20 3.82
CA THR A 16 -12.77 5.49 3.56
C THR A 16 -12.55 4.38 4.58
N LEU A 17 -12.83 4.64 5.87
CA LEU A 17 -12.77 3.61 6.91
C LEU A 17 -13.73 2.44 6.63
N ARG A 18 -14.95 2.73 6.16
CA ARG A 18 -15.91 1.69 5.76
C ARG A 18 -15.37 0.81 4.64
N ARG A 19 -14.82 1.43 3.58
CA ARG A 19 -14.20 0.69 2.48
C ARG A 19 -13.00 -0.15 2.94
N LEU A 20 -12.16 0.38 3.83
CA LEU A 20 -11.06 -0.38 4.43
C LEU A 20 -11.55 -1.57 5.26
N ALA A 21 -12.69 -1.46 5.94
CA ALA A 21 -13.29 -2.57 6.67
C ALA A 21 -13.82 -3.66 5.74
N GLU A 22 -14.38 -3.29 4.58
CA GLU A 22 -14.83 -4.23 3.54
C GLU A 22 -13.65 -4.99 2.89
N LEU A 23 -12.45 -4.40 2.87
CA LEU A 23 -11.24 -5.05 2.37
C LEU A 23 -10.58 -6.02 3.36
N LYS A 24 -11.07 -6.10 4.60
CA LYS A 24 -10.54 -7.06 5.57
C LYS A 24 -10.90 -8.49 5.17
N ALA A 25 -9.90 -9.36 5.13
CA ALA A 25 -10.12 -10.79 4.88
C ALA A 25 -10.77 -11.51 6.08
N TYR A 26 -10.56 -11.00 7.30
CA TYR A 26 -11.14 -11.53 8.52
C TYR A 26 -11.44 -10.41 9.54
N PRO A 27 -12.43 -10.59 10.44
CA PRO A 27 -12.90 -9.51 11.33
C PRO A 27 -11.81 -8.88 12.22
N ARG A 28 -10.81 -9.68 12.63
CA ARG A 28 -9.73 -9.26 13.53
C ARG A 28 -8.51 -8.66 12.81
N GLN A 29 -8.54 -8.56 11.48
CA GLN A 29 -7.42 -8.00 10.74
C GLN A 29 -7.17 -6.55 11.12
N SER A 30 -5.90 -6.18 11.32
CA SER A 30 -5.52 -4.80 11.58
C SER A 30 -5.68 -3.95 10.32
N TYR A 31 -6.00 -2.66 10.48
CA TYR A 31 -6.02 -1.74 9.32
C TYR A 31 -4.62 -1.52 8.74
N GLU A 32 -3.58 -1.64 9.57
CA GLU A 32 -2.18 -1.54 9.18
C GLU A 32 -1.83 -2.61 8.13
N GLU A 33 -2.17 -3.88 8.38
CA GLU A 33 -1.96 -4.97 7.42
C GLU A 33 -2.70 -4.76 6.10
N VAL A 34 -3.94 -4.26 6.15
CA VAL A 34 -4.73 -3.97 4.95
C VAL A 34 -4.07 -2.87 4.12
N ILE A 35 -3.61 -1.80 4.76
CA ILE A 35 -2.93 -0.68 4.09
C ILE A 35 -1.60 -1.14 3.48
N LEU A 36 -0.81 -1.94 4.20
CA LEU A 36 0.46 -2.47 3.69
C LEU A 36 0.26 -3.32 2.43
N LYS A 37 -0.76 -4.18 2.40
CA LYS A 37 -1.11 -4.96 1.20
C LYS A 37 -1.55 -4.08 0.03
N LEU A 38 -2.35 -3.04 0.30
CA LEU A 38 -2.75 -2.05 -0.72
C LEU A 38 -1.55 -1.34 -1.32
N LEU A 39 -0.60 -0.93 -0.49
CA LEU A 39 0.65 -0.31 -0.93
C LEU A 39 1.48 -1.28 -1.76
N GLU A 40 1.61 -2.53 -1.34
CA GLU A 40 2.32 -3.57 -2.10
C GLU A 40 1.71 -3.77 -3.50
N VAL A 41 0.38 -3.86 -3.60
CA VAL A 41 -0.33 -3.97 -4.88
C VAL A 41 -0.09 -2.72 -5.74
N PHE A 42 -0.17 -1.53 -5.14
CA PHE A 42 0.12 -0.28 -5.83
C PHE A 42 1.56 -0.26 -6.36
N TYR A 43 2.56 -0.53 -5.51
CA TYR A 43 3.96 -0.58 -5.93
C TYR A 43 4.19 -1.64 -7.01
N SER A 44 3.62 -2.83 -6.89
CA SER A 44 3.74 -3.86 -7.92
C SER A 44 3.14 -3.40 -9.26
N MET A 45 1.93 -2.82 -9.22
CA MET A 45 1.23 -2.36 -10.41
C MET A 45 1.92 -1.18 -11.11
N PHE A 46 2.52 -0.26 -10.35
CA PHE A 46 3.16 0.93 -10.91
C PHE A 46 4.65 0.72 -11.21
N TRP A 47 5.38 -0.06 -10.41
CA TRP A 47 6.82 -0.23 -10.58
C TRP A 47 7.17 -1.20 -11.71
N PHE A 48 6.38 -2.25 -11.94
CA PHE A 48 6.62 -3.21 -13.03
C PHE A 48 6.63 -2.55 -14.43
N PRO A 49 5.66 -1.69 -14.80
CA PRO A 49 5.70 -0.98 -16.08
C PRO A 49 6.74 0.15 -16.12
N ILE A 50 6.99 0.86 -15.01
CA ILE A 50 8.00 1.92 -14.96
C ILE A 50 9.41 1.34 -15.17
N TRP A 51 9.73 0.21 -14.55
CA TRP A 51 11.03 -0.44 -14.73
C TRP A 51 11.23 -0.94 -16.17
N GLY A 52 10.16 -1.47 -16.79
CA GLY A 52 10.14 -1.81 -18.22
C GLY A 52 10.36 -0.58 -19.12
N PHE A 53 9.72 0.54 -18.80
CA PHE A 53 9.87 1.81 -19.52
C PHE A 53 11.30 2.36 -19.42
N PHE A 54 11.90 2.40 -18.23
CA PHE A 54 13.29 2.83 -18.05
C PHE A 54 14.29 1.89 -18.75
N LYS A 55 14.03 0.58 -18.75
CA LYS A 55 14.87 -0.38 -19.49
C LYS A 55 14.80 -0.16 -21.00
N LEU A 56 13.63 0.21 -21.53
CA LEU A 56 13.43 0.52 -22.95
C LEU A 56 14.15 1.81 -23.38
N TYR A 57 14.13 2.84 -22.52
CA TYR A 57 14.72 4.15 -22.82
C TYR A 57 16.23 4.26 -22.54
N LYS A 58 16.80 3.37 -21.72
CA LYS A 58 18.25 3.34 -21.45
C LYS A 58 19.05 2.48 -22.44
N GLY A 59 18.38 1.96 -23.47
CA GLY A 59 18.93 1.11 -24.52
C GLY A 59 19.07 1.78 -25.89
N ASN A 60 19.31 3.09 -25.94
CA ASN A 60 19.70 3.81 -27.16
C ASN A 60 20.82 4.82 -26.85
#